data_AF-A0A940BBR5-F1
#
_entry.id   AF-A0A940BBR5-F1
#
_cell.length_a   1.000
_cell.length_b   1.000
_cell.length_c   1.000
_cell.angle_alpha   90.00
_cell.angle_beta   90.00
_cell.angle_gamma   90.00
#
_symmetry.space_group_name_H-M   'P 1'
#
loop_
_entity.id
_entity.type
_entity.pdbx_description
1 polymer ?
#
loop_
_entity_poly.entity_id
_entity_poly.type
_entity_poly.pdbx_seq_one_letter_code
_entity_poly.pdbx_strand_id
1 'polypeptide(L)'
;MKKIVRTLIMAFVLLLTCNTLNAKDTDPIKNADGANTANPDLIVNNEPEPPVFWYFIRIRIDSKKRETEITGGGGKISSGSKKAFSKAVWWGIAHRQMAVGPFYSEAEALNSKIYYKKSKDKINELPQATAPSTMHWFEVQLTELKRLNSFEFTHSPAAVSSGSADTFADALYEGLTFQRVSIGPFWDYTQAEEAKSIYRLNE
;
A
#
# COMPACT_ATOMS: atom_id res chain seq x y z
N MET A 1 -39.63 16.59 -23.77
CA MET A 1 -40.63 15.75 -23.04
C MET A 1 -40.26 14.29 -23.20
N LYS A 2 -40.34 13.53 -22.10
CA LYS A 2 -40.22 12.05 -21.97
C LYS A 2 -38.80 11.47 -22.19
N LYS A 3 -38.28 10.54 -21.39
CA LYS A 3 -38.61 10.06 -20.04
C LYS A 3 -37.40 9.22 -19.58
N ILE A 4 -37.13 9.32 -18.29
CA ILE A 4 -36.29 8.48 -17.43
C ILE A 4 -36.54 6.97 -17.64
N VAL A 5 -35.47 6.16 -17.71
CA VAL A 5 -35.44 4.71 -17.33
C VAL A 5 -34.02 4.43 -16.76
N ARG A 6 -33.84 4.44 -15.43
CA ARG A 6 -33.77 3.27 -14.50
C ARG A 6 -32.69 2.25 -14.87
N THR A 7 -31.58 2.13 -14.13
CA THR A 7 -31.39 1.40 -12.84
C THR A 7 -31.54 -0.13 -13.01
N LEU A 8 -30.60 -0.88 -12.40
CA LEU A 8 -30.40 -2.35 -12.36
C LEU A 8 -29.57 -2.94 -13.51
N ILE A 9 -28.28 -3.22 -13.26
CA ILE A 9 -27.68 -4.57 -13.39
C ILE A 9 -26.57 -4.68 -12.33
N MET A 10 -26.95 -5.13 -11.14
CA MET A 10 -26.07 -5.69 -10.13
C MET A 10 -26.67 -7.06 -9.80
N ALA A 11 -25.82 -8.09 -9.69
CA ALA A 11 -26.15 -9.51 -9.49
C ALA A 11 -26.44 -10.31 -10.78
N PHE A 12 -25.39 -10.91 -11.34
CA PHE A 12 -25.50 -12.17 -12.07
C PHE A 12 -24.15 -12.90 -11.97
N VAL A 13 -24.21 -14.23 -11.93
CA VAL A 13 -23.09 -15.19 -11.82
C VAL A 13 -22.68 -15.57 -10.38
N LEU A 14 -23.63 -16.19 -9.69
CA LEU A 14 -23.38 -17.18 -8.66
C LEU A 14 -24.40 -18.30 -8.90
N LEU A 15 -23.99 -19.37 -9.59
CA LEU A 15 -24.59 -20.71 -9.61
C LEU A 15 -24.10 -21.48 -10.85
N LEU A 16 -23.08 -22.32 -10.66
CA LEU A 16 -22.95 -23.55 -11.43
C LEU A 16 -22.75 -24.70 -10.44
N THR A 17 -23.89 -25.36 -10.29
CA THR A 17 -24.25 -26.65 -9.70
C THR A 17 -23.17 -27.73 -9.59
N CYS A 18 -23.25 -28.41 -8.44
CA CYS A 18 -22.83 -29.78 -8.16
C CYS A 18 -23.10 -30.80 -9.28
N ASN A 19 -22.23 -31.79 -9.40
CA ASN A 19 -22.59 -33.18 -9.71
C ASN A 19 -21.60 -34.16 -9.04
N THR A 20 -22.07 -34.75 -7.93
CA THR A 20 -22.16 -36.19 -7.60
C THR A 20 -21.06 -37.21 -7.99
N LEU A 21 -20.56 -37.85 -6.91
CA LEU A 21 -20.55 -39.30 -6.58
C LEU A 21 -19.43 -40.26 -7.06
N ASN A 22 -18.77 -40.80 -6.02
CA ASN A 22 -18.44 -42.22 -5.70
C ASN A 22 -17.25 -42.96 -6.35
N ALA A 23 -16.35 -43.45 -5.48
CA ALA A 23 -16.01 -44.87 -5.20
C ALA A 23 -14.66 -44.91 -4.42
N LYS A 24 -14.61 -45.30 -3.14
CA LYS A 24 -14.56 -46.66 -2.53
C LYS A 24 -13.14 -47.23 -2.32
N ASP A 25 -12.94 -47.69 -1.08
CA ASP A 25 -12.04 -48.74 -0.56
C ASP A 25 -10.53 -48.47 -0.43
N THR A 26 -10.03 -48.36 0.83
CA THR A 26 -9.18 -49.40 1.48
C THR A 26 -8.74 -49.02 2.92
N ASP A 27 -9.17 -49.89 3.85
CA ASP A 27 -8.63 -50.40 5.13
C ASP A 27 -7.98 -49.55 6.26
N PRO A 28 -8.21 -49.93 7.54
CA PRO A 28 -7.68 -49.24 8.71
C PRO A 28 -6.36 -49.86 9.21
N ILE A 29 -5.34 -49.03 9.40
CA ILE A 29 -4.13 -49.41 10.16
C ILE A 29 -4.31 -48.93 11.61
N LYS A 30 -4.37 -49.91 12.53
CA LYS A 30 -4.14 -49.75 13.97
C LYS A 30 -2.63 -49.75 14.27
N ASN A 31 -2.30 -49.19 15.43
CA ASN A 31 -1.05 -49.18 16.20
C ASN A 31 -0.44 -47.76 16.27
N ALA A 32 0.04 -47.25 17.39
CA ALA A 32 0.08 -47.69 18.77
C ALA A 32 0.50 -46.45 19.60
N ASP A 33 0.28 -46.55 20.91
CA ASP A 33 0.63 -45.58 21.94
C ASP A 33 2.05 -44.98 21.83
N GLY A 34 2.19 -43.70 22.14
CA GLY A 34 3.51 -43.08 22.33
C GLY A 34 3.52 -41.57 22.46
N ALA A 35 3.48 -41.10 23.71
CA ALA A 35 3.95 -39.78 24.15
C ALA A 35 3.20 -38.53 23.63
N ASN A 36 2.05 -38.25 24.25
CA ASN A 36 1.52 -36.88 24.36
C ASN A 36 2.46 -36.08 25.30
N THR A 37 3.57 -35.57 24.74
CA THR A 37 4.31 -34.49 25.38
C THR A 37 3.45 -33.25 25.18
N ALA A 38 2.78 -32.85 26.27
CA ALA A 38 2.12 -31.56 26.38
C ALA A 38 3.15 -30.50 25.99
N ASN A 39 3.00 -29.97 24.77
CA ASN A 39 3.76 -28.84 24.28
C ASN A 39 3.36 -27.68 25.21
N PRO A 40 4.26 -27.17 26.06
CA PRO A 40 3.89 -26.11 26.98
C PRO A 40 3.43 -24.94 26.13
N ASP A 41 2.18 -24.57 26.36
CA ASP A 41 1.49 -23.47 25.74
C ASP A 41 2.47 -22.33 25.45
N LEU A 42 2.76 -22.12 24.17
CA LEU A 42 3.18 -20.82 23.69
C LEU A 42 2.01 -19.90 24.00
N ILE A 43 2.01 -19.32 25.19
CA ILE A 43 1.25 -18.14 25.52
C ILE A 43 1.82 -17.07 24.58
N VAL A 44 1.29 -17.04 23.35
CA VAL A 44 1.44 -15.91 22.45
C VAL A 44 0.72 -14.80 23.17
N ASN A 45 1.48 -14.00 23.93
CA ASN A 45 1.05 -12.72 24.41
C ASN A 45 0.65 -11.94 23.16
N ASN A 46 -0.63 -11.97 22.84
CA ASN A 46 -1.24 -11.17 21.77
C ASN A 46 -1.27 -9.73 22.28
N GLU A 47 -0.11 -9.13 22.50
CA GLU A 47 -0.02 -7.70 22.68
C GLU A 47 -0.61 -7.07 21.42
N PRO A 48 -1.58 -6.17 21.56
CA PRO A 48 -2.19 -5.54 20.40
C PRO A 48 -1.09 -4.80 19.63
N GLU A 49 -0.88 -5.18 18.37
CA GLU A 49 0.08 -4.49 17.51
C GLU A 49 -0.20 -2.98 17.54
N PRO A 50 0.84 -2.14 17.69
CA PRO A 50 0.64 -0.69 17.74
C PRO A 50 0.00 -0.21 16.43
N PRO A 51 -0.89 0.79 16.49
CA PRO A 51 -1.52 1.33 15.30
C PRO A 51 -0.47 1.98 14.41
N VAL A 52 -0.63 1.81 13.11
CA VAL A 52 0.13 2.51 12.07
C VAL A 52 -0.70 3.64 11.48
N PHE A 53 -0.01 4.61 10.90
CA PHE A 53 -0.60 5.82 10.32
C PHE A 53 -0.33 5.88 8.82
N TRP A 54 -1.27 6.39 8.04
CA TRP A 54 -1.10 6.59 6.60
C TRP A 54 -1.99 7.72 6.10
N TYR A 55 -1.75 8.16 4.87
CA TYR A 55 -2.63 9.09 4.17
C TYR A 55 -2.71 8.73 2.70
N PHE A 56 -3.66 9.33 1.99
CA PHE A 56 -3.84 9.11 0.56
C PHE A 56 -3.34 10.30 -0.24
N ILE A 57 -2.61 9.99 -1.32
CA ILE A 57 -2.30 10.92 -2.40
C ILE A 57 -3.10 10.54 -3.65
N ARG A 58 -3.46 11.53 -4.46
CA ARG A 58 -4.09 11.34 -5.77
C ARG A 58 -3.07 11.51 -6.86
N ILE A 59 -3.06 10.55 -7.77
CA ILE A 59 -2.09 10.51 -8.87
C ILE A 59 -2.85 10.58 -10.18
N ARG A 60 -2.37 11.44 -11.08
CA ARG A 60 -2.87 11.56 -12.44
C ARG A 60 -1.71 11.31 -13.40
N ILE A 61 -1.92 10.44 -14.38
CA ILE A 61 -0.98 10.26 -15.48
C ILE A 61 -1.50 11.07 -16.67
N ASP A 62 -0.73 12.06 -17.12
CA ASP A 62 -1.03 12.76 -18.37
C ASP A 62 -0.51 11.93 -19.55
N SER A 63 -1.43 11.21 -20.20
CA SER A 63 -1.13 10.37 -21.35
C SER A 63 -0.44 11.09 -22.52
N LYS A 64 -0.54 12.42 -22.64
CA LYS A 64 0.09 13.19 -23.72
C LYS A 64 1.56 13.48 -23.43
N LYS A 65 1.87 13.85 -22.20
CA LYS A 65 3.23 14.18 -21.76
C LYS A 65 3.98 12.98 -21.18
N ARG A 66 3.26 11.88 -20.90
CA ARG A 66 3.73 10.72 -20.11
C ARG A 66 4.20 11.08 -18.70
N GLU A 67 3.83 12.27 -18.23
CA GLU A 67 4.17 12.76 -16.90
C GLU A 67 3.14 12.29 -15.88
N THR A 68 3.64 11.95 -14.69
CA THR A 68 2.80 11.67 -13.53
C THR A 68 2.72 12.92 -12.65
N GLU A 69 1.53 13.26 -12.19
CA GLU A 69 1.30 14.42 -11.33
C GLU A 69 0.61 13.98 -10.04
N ILE A 70 1.07 14.51 -8.92
CA ILE A 70 0.36 14.42 -7.64
C ILE A 70 -0.66 15.56 -7.59
N THR A 71 -1.93 15.22 -7.80
CA THR A 71 -3.04 16.19 -7.89
C THR A 71 -3.73 16.44 -6.55
N GLY A 72 -3.31 15.75 -5.49
CA GLY A 72 -3.77 16.02 -4.14
C GLY A 72 -3.10 15.15 -3.09
N GLY A 73 -2.34 15.77 -2.19
CA GLY A 73 -1.74 15.15 -1.00
C GLY A 73 -2.42 15.57 0.31
N GLY A 74 -3.75 15.74 0.29
CA GLY A 74 -4.48 16.53 1.29
C GLY A 74 -5.30 15.76 2.34
N GLY A 75 -5.61 14.49 2.13
CA GLY A 75 -6.58 13.73 2.95
C GLY A 75 -6.19 13.61 4.43
N LYS A 76 -7.16 13.44 5.34
CA LYS A 76 -6.89 13.23 6.77
C LYS A 76 -5.92 12.05 6.97
N ILE A 77 -5.06 12.15 7.99
CA ILE A 77 -4.27 10.98 8.41
C ILE A 77 -5.27 9.93 8.91
N SER A 78 -5.10 8.70 8.43
CA SER A 78 -5.84 7.52 8.85
C SER A 78 -4.94 6.69 9.76
N SER A 79 -5.54 5.94 10.67
CA SER A 79 -4.82 5.04 11.59
C SER A 79 -5.53 3.70 11.72
N GLY A 80 -4.79 2.66 12.06
CA GLY A 80 -5.32 1.31 12.22
C GLY A 80 -4.21 0.26 12.25
N SER A 81 -4.55 -1.02 12.08
CA SER A 81 -3.55 -2.10 12.03
C SER A 81 -2.80 -2.13 10.69
N LYS A 82 -1.65 -2.83 10.65
CA LYS A 82 -0.91 -3.11 9.41
C LYS A 82 -1.80 -3.77 8.33
N LYS A 83 -2.72 -4.65 8.75
CA LYS A 83 -3.73 -5.27 7.86
C LYS A 83 -4.73 -4.26 7.30
N ALA A 84 -5.15 -3.26 8.09
CA ALA A 84 -6.01 -2.19 7.60
C ALA A 84 -5.28 -1.31 6.57
N PHE A 85 -4.00 -1.01 6.82
CA PHE A 85 -3.16 -0.31 5.85
C PHE A 85 -2.99 -1.09 4.54
N SER A 86 -2.70 -2.40 4.59
CA SER A 86 -2.62 -3.23 3.38
C SER A 86 -3.91 -3.17 2.55
N LYS A 87 -5.08 -3.26 3.20
CA LYS A 87 -6.37 -3.06 2.51
C LYS A 87 -6.51 -1.67 1.91
N ALA A 88 -5.99 -0.64 2.58
CA ALA A 88 -6.00 0.74 2.08
C ALA A 88 -5.12 0.91 0.83
N VAL A 89 -3.97 0.23 0.75
CA VAL A 89 -3.12 0.19 -0.46
C VAL A 89 -3.93 -0.37 -1.64
N TRP A 90 -4.54 -1.54 -1.47
CA TRP A 90 -5.38 -2.18 -2.50
C TRP A 90 -6.58 -1.32 -2.91
N TRP A 91 -7.29 -0.75 -1.93
CA TRP A 91 -8.42 0.10 -2.20
C TRP A 91 -8.01 1.37 -2.97
N GLY A 92 -6.85 1.95 -2.63
CA GLY A 92 -6.31 3.12 -3.32
C GLY A 92 -6.13 2.87 -4.81
N ILE A 93 -5.52 1.73 -5.18
CA ILE A 93 -5.26 1.35 -6.58
C ILE A 93 -6.53 1.39 -7.42
N ALA A 94 -7.63 0.86 -6.89
CA ALA A 94 -8.93 0.84 -7.55
C ALA A 94 -9.55 2.24 -7.72
N HIS A 95 -9.15 3.22 -6.90
CA HIS A 95 -9.72 4.57 -6.85
C HIS A 95 -8.75 5.66 -7.33
N ARG A 96 -7.67 5.29 -8.04
CA ARG A 96 -6.61 6.20 -8.50
C ARG A 96 -5.99 7.03 -7.38
N GLN A 97 -5.91 6.40 -6.20
CA GLN A 97 -5.27 6.92 -5.01
C GLN A 97 -4.13 6.00 -4.61
N MET A 98 -3.19 6.54 -3.89
CA MET A 98 -2.10 5.76 -3.33
C MET A 98 -2.06 6.05 -1.84
N ALA A 99 -2.19 5.00 -1.04
CA ALA A 99 -1.85 5.10 0.36
C ALA A 99 -0.34 5.33 0.46
N VAL A 100 0.10 6.19 1.37
CA VAL A 100 1.51 6.42 1.70
C VAL A 100 1.68 6.12 3.17
N GLY A 101 2.59 5.20 3.49
CA GLY A 101 2.79 4.63 4.82
C GLY A 101 3.31 3.19 4.73
N PRO A 102 3.21 2.39 5.81
CA PRO A 102 2.71 2.75 7.13
C PRO A 102 3.77 3.48 7.95
N PHE A 103 3.35 4.55 8.64
CA PHE A 103 4.19 5.29 9.59
C PHE A 103 3.92 4.83 11.02
N TYR A 104 4.92 4.92 11.90
CA TYR A 104 4.82 4.52 13.31
C TYR A 104 4.24 5.62 14.19
N SER A 105 4.25 6.87 13.70
CA SER A 105 3.63 7.99 14.40
C SER A 105 2.82 8.89 13.47
N GLU A 106 1.80 9.55 14.03
CA GLU A 106 1.03 10.56 13.30
C GLU A 106 1.91 11.75 12.90
N ALA A 107 2.86 12.16 13.75
CA ALA A 107 3.78 13.25 13.47
C ALA A 107 4.65 12.97 12.23
N GLU A 108 5.17 11.73 12.12
CA GLU A 108 5.90 11.28 10.95
C GLU A 108 5.03 11.33 9.69
N ALA A 109 3.81 10.81 9.76
CA ALA A 109 2.86 10.84 8.64
C ALA A 109 2.52 12.28 8.22
N LEU A 110 2.32 13.19 9.18
CA LEU A 110 2.06 14.61 8.93
C LEU A 110 3.24 15.28 8.25
N ASN A 111 4.47 15.02 8.70
CA ASN A 111 5.69 15.57 8.12
C ASN A 111 5.94 15.04 6.71
N SER A 112 5.81 13.72 6.51
CA SER A 112 5.93 13.09 5.20
C SER A 112 4.93 13.68 4.20
N LYS A 113 3.69 13.90 4.62
CA LYS A 113 2.63 14.45 3.77
C LYS A 113 2.95 15.82 3.17
N ILE A 114 3.82 16.61 3.80
CA ILE A 114 4.16 17.95 3.31
C ILE A 114 4.89 17.88 1.97
N TYR A 115 5.73 16.87 1.77
CA TYR A 115 6.48 16.67 0.53
C TYR A 115 5.56 16.41 -0.67
N TYR A 116 4.39 15.78 -0.45
CA TYR A 116 3.42 15.47 -1.51
C TYR A 116 2.41 16.60 -1.78
N LYS A 117 2.43 17.67 -0.99
CA LYS A 117 1.54 18.83 -1.18
C LYS A 117 2.18 19.97 -1.94
N LYS A 118 3.50 20.12 -1.79
CA LYS A 118 4.23 21.30 -2.25
C LYS A 118 4.76 21.09 -3.66
N SER A 119 5.23 22.16 -4.30
CA SER A 119 6.16 22.05 -5.43
C SER A 119 7.57 21.87 -4.88
N LYS A 120 8.48 21.30 -5.68
CA LYS A 120 9.90 21.12 -5.33
C LYS A 120 10.50 22.36 -4.66
N ASP A 121 10.26 23.54 -5.23
CA ASP A 121 10.80 24.82 -4.78
C ASP A 121 10.35 25.23 -3.36
N LYS A 122 9.21 24.70 -2.88
CA LYS A 122 8.63 25.07 -1.58
C LYS A 122 9.00 24.10 -0.45
N ILE A 123 9.73 23.03 -0.75
CA ILE A 123 10.17 22.04 0.26
C ILE A 123 11.30 22.61 1.11
N ASN A 124 12.19 23.41 0.52
CA ASN A 124 13.29 24.08 1.23
C ASN A 124 12.82 25.10 2.28
N GLU A 125 11.56 25.54 2.20
CA GLU A 125 10.94 26.46 3.16
C GLU A 125 10.31 25.73 4.37
N LEU A 126 10.43 24.41 4.45
CA LEU A 126 9.86 23.66 5.56
C LEU A 126 10.71 23.82 6.82
N PRO A 127 10.07 24.02 7.99
CA PRO A 127 10.80 24.01 9.24
C PRO A 127 11.46 22.63 9.40
N GLN A 128 12.79 22.58 9.34
CA GLN A 128 13.61 21.36 9.54
C GLN A 128 13.49 20.77 10.96
N ALA A 129 12.60 21.27 11.80
CA ALA A 129 12.68 21.16 13.25
C ALA A 129 12.26 19.81 13.85
N THR A 130 12.05 18.74 13.05
CA THR A 130 11.71 17.42 13.62
C THR A 130 12.00 16.24 12.69
N ALA A 131 12.59 16.48 11.51
CA ALA A 131 12.89 15.42 10.58
C ALA A 131 14.32 14.90 10.84
N PRO A 132 14.55 13.58 10.81
CA PRO A 132 15.90 13.04 10.93
C PRO A 132 16.78 13.52 9.78
N SER A 133 18.09 13.60 10.02
CA SER A 133 19.07 14.01 9.01
C SER A 133 19.10 13.07 7.80
N THR A 134 18.73 11.81 8.02
CA THR A 134 18.59 10.78 7.01
C THR A 134 17.16 10.28 6.99
N MET A 135 16.60 10.21 5.80
CA MET A 135 15.27 9.69 5.50
C MET A 135 15.39 8.52 4.56
N HIS A 136 14.40 7.63 4.61
CA HIS A 136 14.35 6.41 3.81
C HIS A 136 13.12 6.41 2.91
N TRP A 137 13.25 5.88 1.70
CA TRP A 137 12.13 5.75 0.77
C TRP A 137 12.38 4.61 -0.21
N PHE A 138 11.33 4.19 -0.91
CA PHE A 138 11.44 3.25 -2.03
C PHE A 138 10.56 3.71 -3.18
N GLU A 139 10.86 3.26 -4.38
CA GLU A 139 10.10 3.63 -5.57
C GLU A 139 9.13 2.52 -5.98
N VAL A 140 7.92 2.91 -6.38
CA VAL A 140 6.94 2.03 -7.00
C VAL A 140 6.66 2.51 -8.41
N GLN A 141 6.65 1.60 -9.38
CA GLN A 141 6.29 1.94 -10.76
C GLN A 141 4.78 1.88 -10.95
N LEU A 142 4.24 2.87 -11.65
CA LEU A 142 2.82 3.03 -11.91
C LEU A 142 2.49 2.83 -13.38
N THR A 143 1.60 1.90 -13.67
CA THR A 143 1.03 1.71 -14.99
C THR A 143 -0.47 1.99 -14.95
N GLU A 144 -0.98 2.82 -15.86
CA GLU A 144 -2.42 3.08 -15.95
C GLU A 144 -3.14 2.01 -16.79
N LEU A 145 -4.12 1.35 -16.17
CA LEU A 145 -5.01 0.41 -16.86
C LEU A 145 -6.25 1.16 -17.35
N LYS A 146 -6.15 1.78 -18.54
CA LYS A 146 -7.21 2.62 -19.14
C LYS A 146 -8.59 1.97 -19.17
N ARG A 147 -8.66 0.65 -19.43
CA ARG A 147 -9.93 -0.08 -19.51
C ARG A 147 -10.64 -0.19 -18.15
N LEU A 148 -9.88 -0.32 -17.07
CA LEU A 148 -10.38 -0.51 -15.71
C LEU A 148 -10.44 0.81 -14.92
N ASN A 149 -9.89 1.89 -15.49
CA ASN A 149 -9.74 3.18 -14.81
C ASN A 149 -9.03 3.04 -13.44
N SER A 150 -8.06 2.14 -13.38
CA SER A 150 -7.26 1.82 -12.19
C SER A 150 -5.77 1.93 -12.49
N PHE A 151 -4.95 1.86 -11.45
CA PHE A 151 -3.52 1.67 -11.61
C PHE A 151 -3.15 0.19 -11.47
N GLU A 152 -1.98 -0.15 -11.98
CA GLU A 152 -1.25 -1.37 -11.66
C GLU A 152 0.09 -0.94 -11.09
N PHE A 153 0.46 -1.49 -9.94
CA PHE A 153 1.75 -1.24 -9.31
C PHE A 153 2.68 -2.35 -9.76
N THR A 154 3.72 -1.96 -10.50
CA THR A 154 4.79 -2.90 -10.84
C THR A 154 5.89 -2.76 -9.80
N HIS A 155 6.34 -3.90 -9.28
CA HIS A 155 7.44 -3.93 -8.34
C HIS A 155 8.71 -3.38 -9.00
N SER A 156 9.29 -2.35 -8.39
CA SER A 156 10.67 -1.97 -8.67
C SER A 156 11.57 -2.78 -7.73
N PRO A 157 12.50 -3.61 -8.23
CA PRO A 157 13.45 -4.35 -7.39
C PRO A 157 14.46 -3.45 -6.66
N ALA A 158 14.35 -2.12 -6.80
CA ALA A 158 15.22 -1.16 -6.16
C ALA A 158 15.24 -1.33 -4.63
N ALA A 159 16.44 -1.24 -4.03
CA ALA A 159 16.61 -1.19 -2.60
C ALA A 159 15.93 0.04 -1.99
N VAL A 160 15.67 0.00 -0.67
CA VAL A 160 15.30 1.21 0.06
C VAL A 160 16.45 2.21 -0.08
N SER A 161 16.13 3.38 -0.63
CA SER A 161 17.05 4.50 -0.77
C SER A 161 17.09 5.31 0.50
N SER A 162 18.21 5.97 0.75
CA SER A 162 18.42 6.81 1.94
C SER A 162 19.09 8.11 1.56
N GLY A 163 18.76 9.20 2.25
CA GLY A 163 19.33 10.51 1.95
C GLY A 163 18.67 11.64 2.71
N SER A 164 18.96 12.87 2.30
CA SER A 164 18.39 14.08 2.89
C SER A 164 16.96 14.35 2.40
N ALA A 165 16.29 15.32 3.04
CA ALA A 165 15.00 15.85 2.57
C ALA A 165 15.03 16.28 1.10
N ASP A 166 16.11 16.95 0.68
CA ASP A 166 16.27 17.45 -0.69
C ASP A 166 16.44 16.30 -1.68
N THR A 167 17.23 15.29 -1.30
CA THR A 167 17.41 14.07 -2.10
C THR A 167 16.11 13.30 -2.26
N PHE A 168 15.29 13.22 -1.21
CA PHE A 168 13.97 12.62 -1.29
C PHE A 168 13.05 13.42 -2.22
N ALA A 169 13.04 14.76 -2.10
CA ALA A 169 12.25 15.62 -2.96
C ALA A 169 12.65 15.46 -4.43
N ASP A 170 13.95 15.45 -4.71
CA ASP A 170 14.49 15.18 -6.05
C ASP A 170 13.98 13.85 -6.60
N ALA A 171 14.15 12.76 -5.83
CA ALA A 171 13.67 11.44 -6.21
C ALA A 171 12.16 11.41 -6.45
N LEU A 172 11.37 12.09 -5.61
CA LEU A 172 9.92 12.17 -5.76
C LEU A 172 9.52 12.85 -7.07
N TYR A 173 10.04 14.04 -7.39
CA TYR A 173 9.61 14.76 -8.59
C TYR A 173 10.25 14.26 -9.88
N GLU A 174 11.51 13.81 -9.84
CA GLU A 174 12.15 13.21 -11.00
C GLU A 174 11.52 11.85 -11.33
N GLY A 175 11.23 11.04 -10.31
CA GLY A 175 10.55 9.76 -10.47
C GLY A 175 9.21 9.90 -11.19
N LEU A 176 8.46 10.97 -10.90
CA LEU A 176 7.16 11.24 -11.52
C LEU A 176 7.23 11.38 -13.06
N THR A 177 8.34 11.91 -13.59
CA THR A 177 8.59 11.99 -15.05
C THR A 177 8.74 10.61 -15.68
N PHE A 178 9.21 9.63 -14.91
CA PHE A 178 9.40 8.24 -15.33
C PHE A 178 8.30 7.29 -14.86
N GLN A 179 7.14 7.82 -14.44
CA GLN A 179 6.02 7.03 -13.92
C GLN A 179 6.40 6.19 -12.70
N ARG A 180 7.34 6.68 -11.90
CA ARG A 180 7.72 6.14 -10.60
C ARG A 180 7.29 7.09 -9.51
N VAL A 181 6.88 6.53 -8.39
CA VAL A 181 6.51 7.32 -7.22
C VAL A 181 7.31 6.83 -6.04
N SER A 182 8.09 7.75 -5.46
CA SER A 182 8.77 7.53 -4.20
C SER A 182 7.73 7.49 -3.07
N ILE A 183 7.76 6.43 -2.27
CA ILE A 183 6.94 6.24 -1.08
C ILE A 183 7.83 6.49 0.13
N GLY A 184 7.44 7.45 0.97
CA GLY A 184 8.21 7.90 2.13
C GLY A 184 7.87 9.35 2.46
N PRO A 185 8.80 10.16 2.96
CA PRO A 185 10.02 9.74 3.65
C PRO A 185 9.67 9.05 4.97
N PHE A 186 10.38 7.96 5.28
CA PHE A 186 10.35 7.23 6.54
C PHE A 186 11.57 7.61 7.39
N TRP A 187 11.42 7.63 8.71
CA TRP A 187 12.51 7.94 9.64
C TRP A 187 13.39 6.73 9.94
N ASP A 188 12.84 5.52 9.86
CA ASP A 188 13.54 4.26 10.10
C ASP A 188 13.63 3.45 8.80
N TYR A 189 14.82 2.91 8.54
CA TYR A 189 15.06 1.99 7.44
C TYR A 189 14.19 0.74 7.54
N THR A 190 14.03 0.20 8.76
CA THR A 190 13.25 -1.02 9.01
C THR A 190 11.79 -0.81 8.62
N GLN A 191 11.24 0.34 8.99
CA GLN A 191 9.89 0.74 8.64
C GLN A 191 9.71 0.86 7.11
N ALA A 192 10.71 1.40 6.40
CA ALA A 192 10.66 1.50 4.94
C ALA A 192 10.68 0.12 4.25
N GLU A 193 11.45 -0.85 4.75
CA GLU A 193 11.44 -2.23 4.25
C GLU A 193 10.11 -2.95 4.56
N GLU A 194 9.58 -2.77 5.78
CA GLU A 194 8.24 -3.29 6.13
C GLU A 194 7.18 -2.71 5.21
N ALA A 195 7.20 -1.38 4.99
CA ALA A 195 6.30 -0.70 4.07
C ALA A 195 6.43 -1.31 2.67
N LYS A 196 7.64 -1.37 2.12
CA LYS A 196 7.94 -1.93 0.79
C LYS A 196 7.38 -3.34 0.61
N SER A 197 7.45 -4.18 1.64
CA SER A 197 6.91 -5.55 1.59
C SER A 197 5.40 -5.58 1.29
N ILE A 198 4.64 -4.58 1.76
CA ILE A 198 3.18 -4.49 1.57
C ILE A 198 2.84 -4.08 0.13
N TYR A 199 3.74 -3.36 -0.55
CA TYR A 199 3.57 -2.96 -1.96
C TYR A 199 4.03 -4.04 -2.95
N ARG A 200 4.45 -5.23 -2.49
CA ARG A 200 4.70 -6.41 -3.33
C ARG A 200 3.37 -7.01 -3.78
N LEU A 201 2.74 -6.39 -4.78
CA LEU A 201 1.33 -6.64 -5.13
C LEU A 201 1.12 -7.73 -6.19
N ASN A 202 2.11 -8.53 -6.57
CA ASN A 202 1.99 -9.59 -7.57
C ASN A 202 2.99 -10.74 -7.31
N GLU A 203 2.85 -11.46 -6.20
CA GLU A 203 3.37 -12.84 -6.09
C GLU A 203 2.20 -13.83 -6.17
#